data_AF-A0AA89AXE4-F1
#
_entry.id   AF-A0AA89AXE4-F1
#
_cell.length_a   1.000
_cell.length_b   1.000
_cell.length_c   1.000
_cell.angle_alpha   90.00
_cell.angle_beta   90.00
_cell.angle_gamma   90.00
#
_symmetry.space_group_name_H-M   'P 1'
#
loop_
_entity.id
_entity.type
_entity.pdbx_description
1 polymer ?
#
loop_
_entity_poly.entity_id
_entity_poly.type
_entity_poly.pdbx_seq_one_letter_code
_entity_poly.pdbx_strand_id
1 'polypeptide(L)'
;MRNNRVWKHVVKEGDSLVDATCGNGNDTLAMVKMVAENSCRGRVYAMDVQKIALENTFSLLDKELSTDEKELVELSAICHCKMEEVVPTGVPVRLVAFNLGYLPGGDKTIVTTSETTLLALEAAKRILAPQGLISIVVYVGHPGGRYTFFFLDCYNSFLLEEFEIVRAFASELPVDNWICCNLRLLNRPLAPVLVFLFKR
;
A
#
# COMPACT_ATOMS: atom_id res chain seq x y z
N MET A 1 -8.62 -3.91 -12.10
CA MET A 1 -7.24 -3.71 -12.61
C MET A 1 -6.28 -4.10 -11.50
N ARG A 2 -5.15 -4.74 -11.81
CA ARG A 2 -4.06 -4.91 -10.82
C ARG A 2 -3.19 -3.64 -10.87
N ASN A 3 -2.93 -3.00 -9.73
CA ASN A 3 -2.17 -1.74 -9.62
C ASN A 3 -0.81 -1.79 -10.31
N ASN A 4 -0.23 -2.98 -10.35
CA ASN A 4 1.13 -3.28 -10.81
C ASN A 4 1.40 -2.78 -12.24
N ARG A 5 0.37 -2.59 -13.09
CA ARG A 5 0.56 -1.99 -14.42
C ARG A 5 0.95 -0.52 -14.37
N VAL A 6 0.35 0.26 -13.47
CA VAL A 6 0.69 1.68 -13.30
C VAL A 6 2.08 1.78 -12.68
N TRP A 7 2.39 0.93 -11.70
CA TRP A 7 3.69 0.91 -11.02
C TRP A 7 4.85 0.69 -12.00
N LYS A 8 4.70 -0.20 -12.98
CA LYS A 8 5.71 -0.44 -14.03
C LYS A 8 6.07 0.77 -14.88
N HIS A 9 5.26 1.82 -14.92
CA HIS A 9 5.57 3.06 -15.64
C HIS A 9 6.35 4.06 -14.78
N VAL A 10 6.42 3.83 -13.47
CA VAL A 10 7.03 4.74 -12.48
C VAL A 10 8.31 4.13 -11.91
N VAL A 11 8.25 2.85 -11.57
CA VAL A 11 9.32 2.09 -10.94
C VAL A 11 10.37 1.69 -11.96
N LYS A 12 11.63 1.89 -11.59
CA LYS A 12 12.82 1.44 -12.29
C LYS A 12 13.61 0.48 -11.42
N GLU A 13 14.50 -0.25 -12.08
CA GLU A 13 15.50 -1.10 -11.41
C GLU A 13 16.32 -0.29 -10.41
N GLY A 14 16.60 -0.87 -9.24
CA GLY A 14 17.35 -0.20 -8.19
C GLY A 14 16.58 0.86 -7.38
N ASP A 15 15.31 1.15 -7.68
CA ASP A 15 14.50 2.04 -6.85
C ASP A 15 14.19 1.43 -5.47
N SER A 16 13.90 2.31 -4.50
CA SER A 16 13.36 1.93 -3.20
C SER A 16 11.84 2.05 -3.19
N LEU A 17 11.15 1.01 -2.74
CA LEU A 17 9.69 0.89 -2.71
C LEU A 17 9.20 0.57 -1.30
N VAL A 18 7.97 0.97 -0.99
CA VAL A 18 7.33 0.70 0.30
C VAL A 18 5.98 0.02 0.04
N ASP A 19 5.79 -1.15 0.63
CA ASP A 19 4.50 -1.81 0.82
C ASP A 19 4.03 -1.54 2.25
N ALA A 20 3.13 -0.57 2.41
CA ALA A 20 2.68 -0.12 3.72
C ALA A 20 1.71 -1.11 4.39
N THR A 21 1.21 -2.11 3.67
CA THR A 21 0.19 -3.06 4.16
C THR A 21 0.40 -4.42 3.49
N CYS A 22 1.49 -5.11 3.83
CA CYS A 22 1.97 -6.23 3.01
C CYS A 22 0.99 -7.40 2.96
N GLY A 23 0.21 -7.63 4.02
CA GLY A 23 -0.85 -8.63 4.05
C GLY A 23 -0.39 -10.02 3.61
N ASN A 24 -0.93 -10.53 2.51
CA ASN A 24 -0.54 -11.84 1.96
C ASN A 24 0.70 -11.79 1.04
N GLY A 25 1.39 -10.65 0.95
CA GLY A 25 2.69 -10.49 0.27
C GLY A 25 2.64 -10.35 -1.25
N ASN A 26 1.46 -10.30 -1.88
CA ASN A 26 1.34 -10.24 -3.34
C ASN A 26 1.93 -8.95 -3.94
N ASP A 27 1.68 -7.82 -3.28
CA ASP A 27 2.19 -6.53 -3.73
C ASP A 27 3.70 -6.43 -3.43
N THR A 28 4.14 -6.86 -2.25
CA THR A 28 5.56 -7.01 -1.91
C THR A 28 6.32 -7.84 -2.95
N LEU A 29 5.81 -9.04 -3.30
CA LEU A 29 6.43 -9.91 -4.32
C LEU A 29 6.53 -9.21 -5.68
N ALA A 30 5.46 -8.52 -6.10
CA ALA A 30 5.47 -7.79 -7.35
C ALA A 30 6.48 -6.64 -7.35
N MET A 31 6.62 -5.92 -6.23
CA MET A 31 7.61 -4.86 -6.05
C MET A 31 9.03 -5.39 -6.18
N VAL A 32 9.35 -6.52 -5.52
CA VAL A 32 10.68 -7.13 -5.60
C VAL A 32 11.03 -7.47 -7.04
N LYS A 33 10.12 -8.13 -7.76
CA LYS A 33 10.33 -8.49 -9.17
C LYS A 33 10.54 -7.26 -10.07
N MET A 34 10.02 -6.08 -9.71
CA MET A 34 10.24 -4.85 -10.47
C MET A 34 11.62 -4.23 -10.22
N VAL A 35 12.17 -4.37 -9.01
CA VAL A 35 13.45 -3.72 -8.64
C VAL A 35 14.66 -4.63 -8.77
N ALA A 36 14.46 -5.94 -8.79
CA ALA A 36 15.51 -6.95 -8.86
C ALA A 36 16.14 -7.11 -10.26
N GLU A 37 15.49 -6.62 -11.32
CA GLU A 37 16.04 -6.72 -12.68
C GLU A 37 17.37 -5.95 -12.75
N ASN A 38 18.44 -6.64 -13.17
CA ASN A 38 19.78 -6.12 -13.51
C ASN A 38 20.60 -5.33 -12.45
N SER A 39 20.13 -5.12 -11.21
CA SER A 39 20.91 -4.44 -10.16
C SER A 39 20.59 -4.88 -8.73
N CYS A 40 21.61 -5.22 -7.93
CA CYS A 40 21.49 -5.56 -6.50
C CYS A 40 21.28 -4.34 -5.57
N ARG A 41 20.75 -3.22 -6.09
CA ARG A 41 20.65 -1.95 -5.33
C ARG A 41 19.22 -1.58 -4.93
N GLY A 42 18.23 -2.31 -5.42
CA GLY A 42 16.82 -2.07 -5.08
C GLY A 42 16.51 -2.42 -3.63
N ARG A 43 15.42 -1.86 -3.11
CA ARG A 43 14.96 -2.18 -1.75
C ARG A 43 13.44 -2.11 -1.66
N VAL A 44 12.84 -3.06 -0.97
CA VAL A 44 11.40 -3.12 -0.69
C VAL A 44 11.22 -3.17 0.83
N TYR A 45 10.62 -2.13 1.38
CA TYR A 45 10.24 -2.07 2.78
C TYR A 45 8.78 -2.47 2.90
N ALA A 46 8.51 -3.61 3.52
CA ALA A 46 7.17 -4.15 3.66
C ALA A 46 6.78 -4.21 5.15
N MET A 47 5.58 -3.76 5.48
CA MET A 47 5.14 -3.69 6.86
C MET A 47 3.69 -4.10 7.04
N ASP A 48 3.40 -4.63 8.22
CA ASP A 48 2.05 -4.94 8.68
C ASP A 48 2.05 -5.02 10.22
N VAL A 49 0.91 -4.69 10.84
CA VAL A 49 0.71 -4.83 12.28
C VAL A 49 0.41 -6.27 12.68
N GLN A 50 -0.12 -7.07 11.75
CA GLN A 50 -0.49 -8.47 12.00
C GLN A 50 0.69 -9.40 11.74
N LYS A 51 1.10 -10.15 12.78
CA LYS A 51 2.16 -11.16 12.66
C LYS A 51 1.90 -12.18 11.55
N ILE A 52 0.64 -12.60 11.39
CA ILE A 52 0.22 -13.54 10.34
C ILE A 52 0.41 -12.98 8.92
N ALA A 53 0.28 -11.67 8.71
CA ALA A 53 0.58 -11.04 7.42
C ALA A 53 2.06 -11.19 7.08
N LEU A 54 2.94 -10.92 8.04
CA LEU A 54 4.38 -11.05 7.86
C LEU A 54 4.78 -12.51 7.62
N GLU A 55 4.18 -13.46 8.33
CA GLU A 55 4.40 -14.90 8.14
C GLU A 55 3.93 -15.36 6.74
N ASN A 56 2.76 -14.90 6.30
CA ASN A 56 2.24 -15.20 4.96
C ASN A 56 3.14 -14.59 3.87
N THR A 57 3.53 -13.33 4.06
CA THR A 57 4.42 -12.60 3.14
C THR A 57 5.77 -13.31 3.06
N PHE A 58 6.39 -13.62 4.21
CA PHE A 58 7.65 -14.35 4.27
C PHE A 58 7.55 -15.70 3.55
N SER A 59 6.50 -16.48 3.82
CA SER A 59 6.31 -17.81 3.21
C SER A 59 6.13 -17.72 1.68
N LEU A 60 5.42 -16.70 1.19
CA LEU A 60 5.27 -16.46 -0.25
C LEU A 60 6.61 -16.07 -0.88
N LEU A 61 7.35 -15.15 -0.27
CA LEU A 61 8.65 -14.70 -0.77
C LEU A 61 9.67 -15.85 -0.77
N ASP A 62 9.69 -16.69 0.27
CA ASP A 62 10.58 -17.84 0.36
C ASP A 62 10.36 -18.85 -0.77
N LYS A 63 9.10 -19.01 -1.20
CA LYS A 63 8.71 -19.92 -2.27
C LYS A 63 8.99 -19.37 -3.68
N GLU A 64 8.86 -18.06 -3.88
CA GLU A 64 8.80 -17.45 -5.22
C GLU A 64 10.08 -16.67 -5.61
N LEU A 65 10.96 -16.37 -4.64
CA LEU A 65 12.16 -15.56 -4.84
C LEU A 65 13.46 -16.36 -4.64
N SER A 66 14.50 -15.97 -5.38
CA SER A 66 15.88 -16.42 -5.14
C SER A 66 16.43 -15.86 -3.81
N THR A 67 17.55 -16.39 -3.33
CA THR A 67 18.23 -15.87 -2.12
C THR A 67 18.55 -14.38 -2.27
N ASP A 68 19.12 -13.98 -3.40
CA ASP A 68 19.52 -12.59 -3.67
C ASP A 68 18.31 -11.65 -3.74
N GLU A 69 17.20 -12.09 -4.33
CA GLU A 69 15.95 -11.30 -4.38
C GLU A 69 15.35 -11.10 -2.99
N LYS A 70 15.49 -12.08 -2.08
CA LYS A 70 14.99 -11.97 -0.70
C LYS A 70 15.76 -10.95 0.13
N GLU A 71 17.06 -10.74 -0.15
CA GLU A 71 17.86 -9.72 0.53
C GLU A 71 17.42 -8.29 0.20
N LEU A 72 16.64 -8.10 -0.87
CA LEU A 72 16.05 -6.82 -1.23
C LEU A 72 14.85 -6.45 -0.35
N VAL A 73 14.31 -7.38 0.46
CA VAL A 73 13.10 -7.15 1.26
C VAL A 73 13.43 -6.96 2.73
N GLU A 74 12.82 -5.94 3.32
CA GLU A 74 12.85 -5.72 4.76
C GLU A 74 11.41 -5.77 5.31
N LEU A 75 11.10 -6.82 6.07
CA LEU A 75 9.78 -7.02 6.69
C LEU A 75 9.78 -6.47 8.12
N SER A 76 8.80 -5.61 8.43
CA SER A 76 8.69 -4.98 9.75
C SER A 76 7.30 -5.13 10.36
N ALA A 77 7.25 -5.62 11.61
CA ALA A 77 6.03 -5.71 12.41
C ALA A 77 5.66 -4.35 13.03
N ILE A 78 5.18 -3.43 12.19
CA ILE A 78 4.94 -2.05 12.57
C ILE A 78 3.71 -1.49 11.85
N CYS A 79 3.08 -0.48 12.46
CA CYS A 79 2.04 0.28 11.79
C CYS A 79 2.64 1.17 10.70
N HIS A 80 1.96 1.27 9.56
CA HIS A 80 2.35 2.10 8.43
C HIS A 80 2.48 3.60 8.78
N CYS A 81 1.79 4.07 9.82
CA CYS A 81 1.98 5.45 10.30
C CYS A 81 3.40 5.74 10.81
N LYS A 82 4.20 4.70 11.06
CA LYS A 82 5.59 4.76 11.52
C LYS A 82 6.59 4.33 10.45
N MET A 83 6.23 4.34 9.17
CA MET A 83 7.12 3.89 8.09
C MET A 83 8.48 4.62 8.05
N GLU A 84 8.55 5.87 8.53
CA GLU A 84 9.80 6.63 8.63
C GLU A 84 10.79 6.04 9.67
N GLU A 85 10.33 5.17 10.58
CA GLU A 85 11.21 4.40 11.49
C GLU A 85 11.93 3.26 10.76
N VAL A 86 11.39 2.80 9.61
CA VAL A 86 11.90 1.66 8.83
C VAL A 86 12.65 2.14 7.59
N VAL A 87 12.15 3.17 6.91
CA VAL A 87 12.79 3.72 5.71
C VAL A 87 13.95 4.63 6.13
N PRO A 88 15.21 4.32 5.79
CA PRO A 88 16.35 5.13 6.21
C PRO A 88 16.26 6.56 5.68
N THR A 89 16.62 7.52 6.52
CA THR A 89 16.61 8.95 6.16
C THR A 89 17.49 9.22 4.95
N GLY A 90 16.95 9.95 3.97
CA GLY A 90 17.67 10.33 2.74
C GLY A 90 17.59 9.29 1.62
N VAL A 91 16.97 8.12 1.84
CA VAL A 91 16.68 7.16 0.77
C VAL A 91 15.50 7.67 -0.07
N PRO A 92 15.68 7.91 -1.39
CA PRO A 92 14.59 8.35 -2.24
C PRO A 92 13.61 7.20 -2.53
N VAL A 93 12.36 7.32 -2.07
CA VAL A 93 11.33 6.30 -2.33
C VAL A 93 10.59 6.63 -3.62
N ARG A 94 10.51 5.66 -4.54
CA ARG A 94 9.81 5.80 -5.83
C ARG A 94 8.32 5.48 -5.74
N LEU A 95 7.96 4.50 -4.92
CA LEU A 95 6.59 4.02 -4.79
C LEU A 95 6.28 3.76 -3.31
N VAL A 96 5.13 4.25 -2.86
CA VAL A 96 4.49 3.79 -1.62
C VAL A 96 3.13 3.22 -1.99
N ALA A 97 2.87 1.96 -1.66
CA ALA A 97 1.59 1.31 -1.89
C ALA A 97 0.85 1.07 -0.58
N PHE A 98 -0.45 1.36 -0.60
CA PHE A 98 -1.40 1.10 0.47
C PHE A 98 -2.54 0.24 -0.08
N ASN A 99 -2.94 -0.77 0.68
CA ASN A 99 -4.12 -1.58 0.43
C ASN A 99 -5.02 -1.55 1.68
N LEU A 100 -5.81 -0.49 1.78
CA LEU A 100 -6.56 -0.10 2.98
C LEU A 100 -7.83 -0.92 3.17
N GLY A 101 -7.94 -1.56 4.33
CA GLY A 101 -9.01 -2.51 4.67
C GLY A 101 -8.53 -3.57 5.68
N TYR A 102 -8.95 -4.82 5.48
CA TYR A 102 -8.56 -5.97 6.30
C TYR A 102 -7.73 -6.99 5.54
N LEU A 103 -6.94 -7.77 6.28
CA LEU A 103 -6.25 -8.95 5.77
C LEU A 103 -7.24 -10.11 5.49
N PRO A 104 -7.35 -10.61 4.24
CA PRO A 104 -8.13 -11.82 3.97
C PRO A 104 -7.55 -13.03 4.70
N GLY A 105 -8.35 -13.65 5.58
CA GLY A 105 -7.93 -14.79 6.40
C GLY A 105 -7.25 -14.42 7.73
N GLY A 106 -7.07 -13.13 8.00
CA GLY A 106 -6.56 -12.63 9.29
C GLY A 106 -7.65 -12.27 10.29
N ASP A 107 -7.23 -11.70 11.42
CA ASP A 107 -8.15 -11.10 12.39
C ASP A 107 -8.78 -9.83 11.77
N LYS A 108 -10.10 -9.86 11.56
CA LYS A 108 -10.87 -8.78 10.92
C LYS A 108 -11.15 -7.59 11.84
N THR A 109 -10.86 -7.71 13.13
CA THR A 109 -10.94 -6.59 14.08
C THR A 109 -9.75 -5.65 13.92
N ILE A 110 -8.66 -6.13 13.31
CA ILE A 110 -7.49 -5.33 12.98
C ILE A 110 -7.67 -4.80 11.56
N VAL A 111 -7.93 -3.50 11.48
CA VAL A 111 -8.13 -2.76 10.23
C VAL A 111 -7.32 -1.48 10.24
N THR A 112 -7.02 -0.97 9.05
CA THR A 112 -6.52 0.39 8.89
C THR A 112 -7.56 1.38 9.43
N THR A 113 -7.10 2.47 10.07
CA THR A 113 -7.98 3.49 10.66
C THR A 113 -7.69 4.84 10.02
N SER A 114 -8.71 5.68 9.89
CA SER A 114 -8.63 7.06 9.38
C SER A 114 -7.41 7.84 9.92
N GLU A 115 -7.19 7.77 11.24
CA GLU A 115 -6.08 8.46 11.91
C GLU A 115 -4.71 7.91 11.48
N THR A 116 -4.53 6.58 11.52
CA THR A 116 -3.25 5.95 11.17
C THR A 116 -2.94 6.09 9.68
N THR A 117 -3.96 6.00 8.83
CA THR A 117 -3.88 6.24 7.39
C THR A 117 -3.47 7.67 7.07
N LEU A 118 -4.06 8.69 7.71
CA LEU A 118 -3.66 10.09 7.49
C LEU A 118 -2.19 10.33 7.86
N LEU A 119 -1.76 9.85 9.03
CA LEU A 119 -0.37 9.96 9.47
C LEU A 119 0.59 9.28 8.49
N ALA A 120 0.22 8.12 7.97
CA ALA A 120 1.02 7.39 7.00
C ALA A 120 1.07 8.06 5.62
N LEU A 121 -0.02 8.70 5.18
CA LEU A 121 -0.03 9.50 3.94
C LEU A 121 0.89 10.71 4.06
N GLU A 122 0.90 11.38 5.21
CA GLU A 122 1.84 12.47 5.47
C GLU A 122 3.30 11.98 5.52
N ALA A 123 3.56 10.81 6.12
CA ALA A 123 4.88 10.17 6.09
C ALA A 123 5.30 9.81 4.65
N ALA A 124 4.42 9.17 3.89
CA ALA A 124 4.65 8.80 2.49
C ALA A 124 4.98 10.04 1.64
N LYS A 125 4.24 11.14 1.79
CA LYS A 125 4.48 12.41 1.10
C LYS A 125 5.87 12.99 1.37
N ARG A 126 6.39 12.84 2.60
CA ARG A 126 7.74 13.30 2.99
C ARG A 126 8.84 12.47 2.36
N ILE A 127 8.75 11.14 2.41
CA ILE A 127 9.80 10.23 1.93
C ILE A 127 9.78 10.06 0.39
N LEU A 128 8.65 10.32 -0.26
CA LEU A 128 8.51 10.12 -1.69
C LEU A 128 9.41 11.09 -2.48
N ALA A 129 10.21 10.54 -3.38
CA ALA A 129 11.06 11.29 -4.29
C ALA A 129 10.24 12.01 -5.38
N PRO A 130 10.80 13.06 -6.03
CA PRO A 130 10.23 13.61 -7.26
C PRO A 130 10.03 12.52 -8.32
N GLN A 131 8.96 12.64 -9.11
CA GLN A 131 8.48 11.62 -10.04
C GLN A 131 8.11 10.28 -9.35
N GLY A 132 7.78 10.32 -8.06
CA GLY A 132 7.31 9.17 -7.30
C GLY A 132 5.78 9.03 -7.31
N LEU A 133 5.29 7.87 -6.88
CA LEU A 133 3.87 7.54 -6.80
C LEU A 133 3.47 7.07 -5.40
N ILE A 134 2.38 7.61 -4.87
CA ILE A 134 1.62 6.97 -3.80
C ILE A 134 0.41 6.29 -4.43
N SER A 135 0.29 4.98 -4.25
CA SER A 135 -0.77 4.14 -4.80
C SER A 135 -1.63 3.62 -3.68
N ILE A 136 -2.93 3.91 -3.70
CA ILE A 136 -3.84 3.58 -2.62
C ILE A 136 -5.01 2.80 -3.19
N VAL A 137 -5.24 1.60 -2.68
CA VAL A 137 -6.49 0.86 -2.86
C VAL A 137 -7.32 1.07 -1.62
N VAL A 138 -8.57 1.48 -1.79
CA VAL A 138 -9.52 1.57 -0.68
C VAL A 138 -10.67 0.63 -0.95
N TYR A 139 -10.85 -0.39 -0.11
CA TYR A 139 -12.04 -1.22 -0.16
C TYR A 139 -13.22 -0.39 0.39
N VAL A 140 -14.26 -0.13 -0.39
CA VAL A 140 -15.43 0.69 0.03
C VAL A 140 -16.70 -0.14 0.28
N GLY A 141 -16.59 -1.47 0.20
CA GLY A 141 -17.67 -2.41 0.48
C GLY A 141 -17.28 -3.84 0.10
N HIS A 142 -17.94 -4.83 0.72
CA HIS A 142 -17.71 -6.24 0.41
C HIS A 142 -19.02 -6.97 0.08
N PRO A 143 -19.21 -7.48 -1.16
CA PRO A 143 -20.34 -8.35 -1.47
C PRO A 143 -20.21 -9.79 -0.94
N GLY A 144 -19.11 -10.13 -0.24
CA GLY A 144 -18.63 -11.50 -0.13
C GLY A 144 -18.30 -11.97 1.28
N GLY A 145 -19.22 -11.90 2.23
CA GLY A 145 -19.03 -12.57 3.52
C GLY A 145 -20.33 -12.71 4.27
N ARG A 146 -20.64 -13.92 4.72
CA ARG A 146 -21.78 -14.27 5.60
C ARG A 146 -21.64 -13.60 6.98
N TYR A 147 -21.64 -12.28 7.03
CA TYR A 147 -21.68 -11.52 8.28
C TYR A 147 -23.09 -11.01 8.50
N THR A 148 -23.51 -11.03 9.76
CA THR A 148 -24.75 -10.41 10.23
C THR A 148 -24.74 -8.93 9.85
N PHE A 149 -25.84 -8.46 9.24
CA PHE A 149 -26.02 -7.10 8.70
C PHE A 149 -25.40 -5.97 9.55
N PHE A 150 -25.48 -6.08 10.88
CA PHE A 150 -24.97 -5.07 11.82
C PHE A 150 -23.44 -4.86 11.78
N PHE A 151 -22.65 -5.93 11.57
CA PHE A 151 -21.19 -5.81 11.46
C PHE A 151 -20.79 -5.20 10.12
N LEU A 152 -21.54 -5.49 9.04
CA LEU A 152 -21.26 -4.95 7.71
C LEU A 152 -21.51 -3.44 7.64
N ASP A 153 -22.56 -2.94 8.29
CA ASP A 153 -22.89 -1.51 8.25
C ASP A 153 -21.83 -0.66 8.98
N CYS A 154 -21.43 -1.05 10.19
CA CYS A 154 -20.34 -0.38 10.90
C CYS A 154 -19.03 -0.47 10.12
N TYR A 155 -18.73 -1.63 9.51
CA TYR A 155 -17.50 -1.83 8.74
C TYR A 155 -17.45 -0.98 7.47
N ASN A 156 -18.56 -0.92 6.72
CA ASN A 156 -18.68 -0.04 5.57
C ASN A 156 -18.54 1.42 5.99
N SER A 157 -19.00 1.81 7.18
CA SER A 157 -18.80 3.16 7.71
C SER A 157 -17.32 3.51 7.88
N PHE A 158 -16.51 2.62 8.48
CA PHE A 158 -15.07 2.87 8.65
C PHE A 158 -14.33 2.94 7.32
N LEU A 159 -14.65 2.05 6.39
CA LEU A 159 -14.05 2.04 5.05
C LEU A 159 -14.41 3.30 4.23
N LEU A 160 -15.64 3.78 4.36
CA LEU A 160 -16.08 5.03 3.75
C LEU A 160 -15.38 6.22 4.38
N GLU A 161 -15.24 6.25 5.71
CA GLU A 161 -14.51 7.29 6.43
C GLU A 161 -13.05 7.38 5.99
N GLU A 162 -12.38 6.23 5.90
CA GLU A 162 -10.99 6.14 5.43
C GLU A 162 -10.85 6.62 3.98
N PHE A 163 -11.81 6.27 3.13
CA PHE A 163 -11.86 6.79 1.77
C PHE A 163 -12.02 8.33 1.73
N GLU A 164 -12.86 8.90 2.60
CA GLU A 164 -13.01 10.35 2.69
C GLU A 164 -11.72 11.04 3.15
N ILE A 165 -10.98 10.45 4.09
CA ILE A 165 -9.66 10.97 4.51
C ILE A 165 -8.67 10.95 3.34
N VAL A 166 -8.59 9.85 2.59
CA VAL A 166 -7.73 9.77 1.40
C VAL A 166 -8.11 10.85 0.38
N ARG A 167 -9.42 11.08 0.15
CA ARG A 167 -9.88 12.13 -0.75
C ARG A 167 -9.55 13.53 -0.26
N ALA A 168 -9.79 13.82 1.01
CA ALA A 168 -9.52 15.11 1.61
C ALA A 168 -8.03 15.44 1.50
N PHE A 169 -7.17 14.52 1.95
CA PHE A 169 -5.71 14.63 1.82
C PHE A 169 -5.28 14.89 0.38
N ALA A 170 -5.77 14.08 -0.58
CA ALA A 170 -5.41 14.22 -1.99
C ALA A 170 -5.85 15.56 -2.60
N SER A 171 -6.97 16.13 -2.13
CA SER A 171 -7.53 17.39 -2.63
C SER A 171 -6.80 18.62 -2.10
N GLU A 172 -6.09 18.50 -0.98
CA GLU A 172 -5.29 19.57 -0.38
C GLU A 172 -3.87 19.65 -0.94
N LEU A 173 -3.44 18.67 -1.73
CA LEU A 173 -2.10 18.66 -2.32
C LEU A 173 -1.93 19.78 -3.36
N PRO A 174 -0.81 20.54 -3.33
CA PRO A 174 -0.57 21.61 -4.30
C PRO A 174 -0.49 21.10 -5.74
N VAL A 175 -1.36 21.64 -6.60
CA VAL A 175 -1.49 21.23 -8.02
C VAL A 175 -0.23 21.45 -8.86
N ASP A 176 0.65 22.36 -8.45
CA ASP A 176 1.91 22.60 -9.14
C ASP A 176 2.87 21.41 -9.02
N ASN A 177 2.80 20.70 -7.89
CA ASN A 177 3.71 19.62 -7.52
C ASN A 177 3.07 18.23 -7.53
N TRP A 178 1.74 18.14 -7.58
CA TRP A 178 1.03 16.86 -7.47
C TRP A 178 -0.04 16.69 -8.54
N ILE A 179 -0.17 15.46 -9.03
CA ILE A 179 -1.29 15.02 -9.87
C ILE A 179 -2.00 13.89 -9.14
N CYS A 180 -3.26 14.15 -8.76
CA CYS A 180 -4.08 13.22 -8.00
C CYS A 180 -5.20 12.65 -8.88
N CYS A 181 -5.33 11.33 -8.93
CA CYS A 181 -6.34 10.62 -9.72
C CYS A 181 -7.17 9.71 -8.81
N ASN A 182 -8.49 9.71 -9.00
CA ASN A 182 -9.43 8.80 -8.34
C ASN A 182 -10.17 7.98 -9.42
N LEU A 183 -9.97 6.67 -9.44
CA LEU A 183 -10.50 5.75 -10.42
C LEU A 183 -11.53 4.83 -9.78
N ARG A 184 -12.76 4.88 -10.31
CA ARG A 184 -13.92 4.12 -9.86
C ARG A 184 -14.57 3.39 -11.03
N LEU A 185 -15.01 2.15 -10.77
CA LEU A 185 -15.76 1.39 -11.76
C LEU A 185 -17.22 1.83 -11.76
N LEU A 186 -17.69 2.38 -12.89
CA LEU A 186 -19.05 2.93 -13.01
C LEU A 186 -20.15 1.88 -12.80
N ASN A 187 -19.93 0.64 -13.24
CA ASN A 187 -20.90 -0.45 -13.13
C ASN A 187 -20.62 -1.39 -11.94
N ARG A 188 -19.66 -1.06 -11.07
CA ARG A 188 -19.32 -1.86 -9.88
C ARG A 188 -19.06 -0.92 -8.69
N PRO A 189 -20.12 -0.34 -8.10
CA PRO A 189 -19.98 0.68 -7.05
C PRO A 189 -19.34 0.17 -5.76
N LEU A 190 -19.38 -1.15 -5.51
CA LEU A 190 -18.75 -1.80 -4.35
C LEU A 190 -17.33 -2.32 -4.66
N ALA A 191 -16.81 -2.11 -5.88
CA ALA A 191 -15.44 -2.48 -6.18
C ALA A 191 -14.46 -1.54 -5.46
N PRO A 192 -13.24 -2.02 -5.16
CA PRO A 192 -12.22 -1.17 -4.56
C PRO A 192 -11.97 0.07 -5.42
N VAL A 193 -11.81 1.20 -4.74
CA VAL A 193 -11.46 2.48 -5.36
C VAL A 193 -9.94 2.58 -5.43
N LEU A 194 -9.43 3.04 -6.57
CA LEU A 194 -8.00 3.28 -6.74
C LEU A 194 -7.73 4.79 -6.71
N VAL A 195 -6.80 5.19 -5.86
CA VAL A 195 -6.30 6.57 -5.79
C VAL A 195 -4.80 6.57 -6.08
N PHE A 196 -4.37 7.44 -6.99
CA PHE A 196 -2.97 7.62 -7.35
C PHE A 196 -2.56 9.07 -7.10
N LEU A 197 -1.48 9.29 -6.35
CA LEU A 197 -0.90 10.60 -6.08
C LEU A 197 0.51 10.63 -6.67
N PHE A 198 0.66 11.28 -7.82
CA PHE A 198 1.95 11.44 -8.49
C PHE A 198 2.61 12.74 -8.03
N LYS A 199 3.85 12.65 -7.55
CA LYS A 199 4.68 13.82 -7.23
C LYS A 199 5.49 14.20 -8.46
N ARG A 200 5.41 15.45 -8.90
CA ARG A 200 6.16 15.98 -10.03
C ARG A 200 7.65 16.12 -9.71
#